data_AF-A0A7C8ZXS7-F1
#
_entry.id   AF-A0A7C8ZXS7-F1
#
_cell.length_a   1.000
_cell.length_b   1.000
_cell.length_c   1.000
_cell.angle_alpha   90.00
_cell.angle_beta   90.00
_cell.angle_gamma   90.00
#
_symmetry.space_group_name_H-M   'P 1'
#
loop_
_entity.id
_entity.type
_entity.pdbx_description
1 polymer ?
#
loop_
_entity_poly.entity_id
_entity_poly.type
_entity_poly.pdbx_seq_one_letter_code
_entity_poly.pdbx_strand_id
1 'polypeptide(L)'
;ISHSKGYGGGGGYLCNTEHLNTISIKWPHGQHEEGREGNDDDDVLEDLQPHSNLKVLEIKRYPRLRIPRWAREDGLAASLPNLVKIVLEDCDGLKELPWLGKLQHLKTLELLWLRNLEYIEHKERGAIEITESSIFFASLETLFLNGLEKLKGWWRG
;
A
#
# COMPACT_ATOMS: atom_id res chain seq x y z
N ILE A 1 27.57 -8.29 -15.15
CA ILE A 1 27.64 -7.71 -16.51
C ILE A 1 26.32 -6.97 -16.73
N SER A 2 26.35 -5.65 -16.59
CA SER A 2 25.21 -4.77 -16.79
C SER A 2 25.02 -4.54 -18.29
N HIS A 3 23.83 -4.88 -18.80
CA HIS A 3 23.39 -4.41 -20.10
C HIS A 3 22.33 -3.35 -19.88
N SER A 4 22.71 -2.10 -20.12
CA SER A 4 21.77 -1.02 -20.39
C SER A 4 21.34 -1.13 -21.85
N LYS A 5 20.02 -1.19 -22.08
CA LYS A 5 19.43 -0.64 -23.30
C LYS A 5 18.44 0.42 -22.85
N GLY A 6 18.82 1.67 -23.10
CA GLY A 6 17.93 2.80 -22.92
C GLY A 6 16.93 2.88 -24.07
N TYR A 7 15.69 3.20 -23.72
CA TYR A 7 14.90 4.19 -24.45
C TYR A 7 14.39 5.20 -23.42
N GLY A 8 14.42 6.47 -23.81
CA GLY A 8 14.39 7.63 -22.92
C GLY A 8 13.11 7.81 -22.12
N GLY A 9 13.25 8.48 -20.98
CA GLY A 9 12.16 8.83 -20.06
C GLY A 9 12.52 8.43 -18.64
N GLY A 10 13.37 9.21 -17.97
CA GLY A 10 13.91 8.90 -16.65
C GLY A 10 12.84 8.85 -15.56
N GLY A 11 12.36 7.65 -15.26
CA GLY A 11 11.81 7.27 -13.97
C GLY A 11 12.77 6.27 -13.34
N GLY A 12 13.43 6.64 -12.25
CA GLY A 12 14.27 5.71 -11.49
C GLY A 12 13.39 4.72 -10.74
N TYR A 13 12.84 3.73 -11.44
CA TYR A 13 12.17 2.59 -10.81
C TYR A 13 13.26 1.61 -10.35
N LEU A 14 13.67 1.72 -9.09
CA LEU A 14 14.58 0.75 -8.47
C LEU A 14 13.77 -0.48 -8.05
N CYS A 15 13.50 -1.38 -8.98
CA CYS A 15 13.00 -2.73 -8.69
C CYS A 15 14.10 -3.75 -9.01
N ASN A 16 14.95 -4.09 -8.03
CA ASN A 16 15.60 -5.40 -8.07
C ASN A 16 16.19 -5.81 -6.72
N THR A 17 15.96 -7.07 -6.35
CA THR A 17 16.94 -8.06 -5.90
C THR A 17 16.20 -9.24 -5.26
N GLU A 18 16.60 -10.46 -5.55
CA GLU A 18 15.97 -11.70 -5.09
C GLU A 18 16.17 -11.97 -3.58
N HIS A 19 16.54 -10.91 -2.83
CA HIS A 19 16.60 -10.80 -1.37
C HIS A 19 15.74 -9.64 -0.83
N LEU A 20 14.87 -9.03 -1.66
CA LEU A 20 14.02 -7.89 -1.31
C LEU A 20 13.00 -8.28 -0.24
N ASN A 21 13.42 -8.12 1.02
CA ASN A 21 12.50 -7.97 2.14
C ASN A 21 11.87 -6.56 2.14
N THR A 22 12.27 -5.66 1.23
CA THR A 22 11.83 -4.26 1.22
C THR A 22 11.54 -3.82 -0.19
N ILE A 23 10.37 -3.24 -0.41
CA ILE A 23 10.00 -2.52 -1.63
C ILE A 23 9.76 -1.08 -1.21
N SER A 24 10.44 -0.14 -1.87
CA SER A 24 10.24 1.29 -1.67
C SER A 24 10.07 1.95 -3.03
N ILE A 25 8.87 2.44 -3.31
CA ILE A 25 8.54 3.08 -4.58
C ILE A 25 8.20 4.55 -4.29
N LYS A 26 8.94 5.45 -4.92
CA LYS A 26 8.82 6.88 -4.72
C LYS A 26 8.70 7.60 -6.05
N TRP A 27 7.62 8.34 -6.22
CA TRP A 27 7.43 9.18 -7.40
C TRP A 27 8.03 10.59 -7.19
N PRO A 28 8.50 11.24 -8.27
CA PRO A 28 8.95 12.63 -8.23
C PRO A 28 7.82 13.58 -7.83
N HIS A 29 8.16 14.67 -7.15
CA HIS A 29 7.19 15.72 -6.80
C HIS A 29 6.78 16.47 -8.08
N GLY A 30 5.48 16.71 -8.27
CA GLY A 30 4.97 17.54 -9.38
C GLY A 30 4.60 16.80 -10.67
N GLN A 31 4.60 15.47 -10.70
CA GLN A 31 3.97 14.72 -11.79
C GLN A 31 2.45 14.62 -11.56
N HIS A 32 1.78 15.78 -11.56
CA HIS A 32 0.39 15.80 -11.96
C HIS A 32 0.39 15.56 -13.48
N GLU A 33 0.27 14.30 -13.90
CA GLU A 33 -0.14 14.03 -15.28
C GLU A 33 -1.62 14.40 -15.41
N GLU A 34 -1.87 15.71 -15.46
CA GLU A 34 -3.07 16.29 -16.03
C GLU A 34 -3.11 15.85 -17.50
N GLY A 35 -4.02 14.95 -17.82
CA GLY A 35 -4.33 14.61 -19.21
C GLY A 35 -3.82 13.26 -19.73
N ARG A 36 -3.15 12.41 -18.95
CA ARG A 36 -3.11 10.99 -19.28
C ARG A 36 -4.35 10.31 -18.69
N GLU A 37 -5.35 10.11 -19.56
CA GLU A 37 -6.25 8.96 -19.46
C GLU A 37 -5.39 7.70 -19.64
N GLY A 38 -4.54 7.39 -18.65
CA GLY A 38 -3.85 6.11 -18.57
C GLY A 38 -4.93 5.07 -18.36
N ASN A 39 -4.98 4.08 -19.24
CA ASN A 39 -5.92 2.98 -19.17
C ASN A 39 -5.91 2.39 -17.75
N ASP A 40 -7.05 1.86 -17.30
CA ASP A 40 -7.20 1.22 -15.99
C ASP A 40 -6.21 0.07 -15.73
N ASP A 41 -5.41 -0.30 -16.73
CA ASP A 41 -4.45 -1.41 -16.78
C ASP A 41 -2.98 -1.02 -16.52
N ASP A 42 -2.62 0.27 -16.43
CA ASP A 42 -1.22 0.72 -16.25
C ASP A 42 -0.86 1.07 -14.79
N ASP A 43 -1.43 0.36 -13.80
CA ASP A 43 -0.97 0.52 -12.42
C ASP A 43 0.33 -0.29 -12.22
N VAL A 44 1.46 0.40 -12.08
CA VAL A 44 2.78 -0.21 -11.83
C VAL A 44 2.75 -1.16 -10.62
N LEU A 45 1.83 -0.95 -9.68
CA LEU A 45 1.64 -1.85 -8.54
C LEU A 45 0.93 -3.16 -8.90
N GLU A 46 0.14 -3.20 -9.97
CA GLU A 46 -0.51 -4.42 -10.47
C GLU A 46 0.53 -5.43 -10.95
N ASP A 47 1.53 -4.96 -11.70
CA ASP A 47 2.62 -5.77 -12.24
C ASP A 47 3.68 -6.18 -11.20
N LEU A 48 3.69 -5.52 -10.04
CA LEU A 48 4.72 -5.72 -9.03
C LEU A 48 4.66 -7.10 -8.36
N GLN A 49 3.52 -7.81 -8.46
CA GLN A 49 3.14 -9.01 -7.69
C GLN A 49 4.24 -9.49 -6.73
N PRO A 50 4.33 -8.87 -5.54
CA PRO A 50 5.53 -8.96 -4.72
C PRO A 50 5.73 -10.36 -4.15
N HIS A 51 7.00 -10.76 -3.98
CA HIS A 51 7.33 -12.05 -3.39
C HIS A 51 6.84 -12.10 -1.93
N SER A 52 6.34 -13.26 -1.50
CA SER A 52 5.85 -13.51 -0.14
C SER A 52 6.88 -13.32 0.98
N ASN A 53 8.15 -13.05 0.66
CA ASN A 53 9.22 -12.78 1.61
C ASN A 53 9.33 -11.30 1.98
N LEU A 54 8.51 -10.44 1.36
CA LEU A 54 8.50 -9.01 1.62
C LEU A 54 8.16 -8.75 3.09
N LYS A 55 8.98 -7.91 3.73
CA LYS A 55 8.85 -7.45 5.12
C LYS A 55 8.47 -5.97 5.19
N VAL A 56 8.83 -5.16 4.20
CA VAL A 56 8.63 -3.71 4.20
C VAL A 56 8.05 -3.27 2.86
N LEU A 57 6.96 -2.52 2.91
CA LEU A 57 6.36 -1.85 1.75
C LEU A 57 6.29 -0.36 2.01
N GLU A 58 6.97 0.44 1.19
CA GLU A 58 6.92 1.89 1.22
C GLU A 58 6.45 2.42 -0.13
N ILE A 59 5.38 3.23 -0.12
CA ILE A 59 4.87 3.90 -1.32
C ILE A 59 4.79 5.38 -1.02
N LYS A 60 5.48 6.20 -1.81
CA LYS A 60 5.61 7.63 -1.58
C LYS A 60 5.26 8.43 -2.82
N ARG A 61 4.45 9.48 -2.63
CA ARG A 61 4.10 10.49 -3.63
C ARG A 61 3.39 9.91 -4.84
N TYR A 62 2.62 8.83 -4.66
CA TYR A 62 1.92 8.18 -5.77
C TYR A 62 0.54 8.84 -5.96
N PRO A 63 0.38 9.73 -6.95
CA PRO A 63 -0.78 10.63 -7.03
C PRO A 63 -2.09 9.88 -7.32
N ARG A 64 -2.01 8.70 -7.93
CA ARG A 64 -3.15 7.87 -8.33
C ARG A 64 -3.09 6.47 -7.71
N LEU A 65 -2.61 6.36 -6.46
CA LEU A 65 -2.60 5.07 -5.76
C LEU A 65 -3.97 4.42 -5.79
N ARG A 66 -4.08 3.33 -6.55
CA ARG A 66 -5.20 2.40 -6.53
C ARG A 66 -4.72 1.12 -5.88
N ILE A 67 -5.66 0.40 -5.28
CA ILE A 67 -5.36 -0.89 -4.68
C ILE A 67 -5.25 -1.93 -5.80
N PRO A 68 -4.08 -2.56 -6.00
CA PRO A 68 -3.92 -3.56 -7.05
C PRO A 68 -4.77 -4.80 -6.77
N ARG A 69 -5.15 -5.56 -7.78
CA ARG A 69 -6.12 -6.67 -7.64
C ARG A 69 -5.61 -7.76 -6.70
N TRP A 70 -4.30 -8.01 -6.71
CA TRP A 70 -3.67 -8.95 -5.77
C TRP A 70 -3.72 -8.49 -4.31
N ALA A 71 -3.94 -7.20 -4.04
CA ALA A 71 -4.06 -6.63 -2.70
C ALA A 71 -5.51 -6.38 -2.26
N ARG A 72 -6.51 -6.78 -3.06
CA ARG A 72 -7.93 -6.66 -2.70
C ARG A 72 -8.35 -7.82 -1.81
N GLU A 73 -9.35 -7.58 -0.98
CA GLU A 73 -9.93 -8.54 -0.04
C GLU A 73 -8.83 -9.14 0.84
N ASP A 74 -8.78 -10.45 0.90
CA ASP A 74 -7.80 -11.19 1.68
C ASP A 74 -6.46 -11.32 0.95
N GLY A 75 -6.43 -10.83 -0.29
CA GLY A 75 -5.30 -10.92 -1.20
C GLY A 75 -4.05 -10.23 -0.68
N LEU A 76 -4.17 -9.13 0.07
CA LEU A 76 -2.98 -8.45 0.61
C LEU A 76 -2.27 -9.34 1.64
N ALA A 77 -3.01 -9.91 2.58
CA ALA A 77 -2.43 -10.83 3.57
C ALA A 77 -1.98 -12.16 2.94
N ALA A 78 -2.67 -12.64 1.90
CA ALA A 78 -2.27 -13.84 1.16
C ALA A 78 -1.02 -13.64 0.30
N SER A 79 -0.88 -12.48 -0.33
CA SER A 79 0.25 -12.14 -1.21
C SER A 79 1.48 -11.71 -0.42
N LEU A 80 1.27 -11.00 0.69
CA LEU A 80 2.31 -10.44 1.55
C LEU A 80 2.18 -10.94 3.00
N PRO A 81 2.20 -12.27 3.24
CA PRO A 81 1.94 -12.84 4.56
C PRO A 81 2.99 -12.42 5.60
N ASN A 82 4.19 -12.08 5.13
CA ASN A 82 5.33 -11.78 5.97
C ASN A 82 5.51 -10.29 6.28
N LEU A 83 4.61 -9.42 5.86
CA LEU A 83 4.78 -7.97 5.94
C LEU A 83 4.85 -7.49 7.40
N VAL A 84 5.87 -6.70 7.70
CA VAL A 84 6.19 -6.17 9.04
C VAL A 84 5.99 -4.66 9.10
N LYS A 85 6.29 -3.94 8.02
CA LYS A 85 6.19 -2.49 7.97
C LYS A 85 5.50 -2.01 6.69
N ILE A 86 4.58 -1.07 6.86
CA ILE A 86 3.94 -0.32 5.77
C ILE A 86 4.17 1.17 5.99
N VAL A 87 4.61 1.87 4.94
CA VAL A 87 4.70 3.33 4.90
C VAL A 87 3.99 3.84 3.66
N LEU A 88 2.99 4.70 3.84
CA LEU A 88 2.30 5.40 2.77
C LEU A 88 2.43 6.90 3.00
N GLU A 89 3.02 7.61 2.06
CA GLU A 89 3.29 9.05 2.16
C GLU A 89 2.80 9.77 0.90
N ASP A 90 1.95 10.81 1.03
CA ASP A 90 1.55 11.67 -0.10
C ASP A 90 0.89 10.87 -1.25
N CYS A 91 0.02 9.91 -0.90
CA CYS A 91 -0.71 9.05 -1.84
C CYS A 91 -2.20 9.45 -1.91
N ASP A 92 -2.49 10.57 -2.57
CA ASP A 92 -3.82 11.18 -2.58
C ASP A 92 -4.91 10.39 -3.33
N GLY A 93 -4.55 9.38 -4.13
CA GLY A 93 -5.53 8.51 -4.79
C GLY A 93 -6.30 7.60 -3.81
N LEU A 94 -5.76 7.42 -2.61
CA LEU A 94 -6.24 6.44 -1.64
C LEU A 94 -7.37 7.01 -0.76
N LYS A 95 -8.55 6.41 -0.85
CA LYS A 95 -9.73 6.79 -0.04
C LYS A 95 -9.99 5.83 1.11
N GLU A 96 -9.62 4.57 0.93
CA GLU A 96 -9.73 3.50 1.92
C GLU A 96 -8.53 2.58 1.74
N LEU A 97 -8.04 2.01 2.83
CA LEU A 97 -6.97 1.00 2.80
C LEU A 97 -7.60 -0.41 2.69
N PRO A 98 -7.02 -1.30 1.87
CA PRO A 98 -7.45 -2.69 1.82
C PRO A 98 -7.07 -3.38 3.13
N TRP A 99 -7.91 -4.33 3.55
CA TRP A 99 -7.87 -5.09 4.79
C TRP A 99 -6.47 -5.36 5.39
N LEU A 100 -5.97 -4.41 6.16
CA LEU A 100 -4.66 -4.49 6.81
C LEU A 100 -4.75 -5.34 8.09
N GLY A 101 -5.94 -5.48 8.65
CA GLY A 101 -6.22 -6.20 9.89
C GLY A 101 -5.81 -7.68 9.89
N LYS A 102 -5.74 -8.29 8.70
CA LYS A 102 -5.35 -9.69 8.51
C LYS A 102 -3.82 -9.90 8.48
N LEU A 103 -3.02 -8.83 8.46
CA LEU A 103 -1.56 -8.89 8.47
C LEU A 103 -1.02 -9.21 9.88
N GLN A 104 -0.88 -10.49 10.17
CA GLN A 104 -0.51 -11.00 11.50
C GLN A 104 0.89 -10.56 11.98
N HIS A 105 1.78 -10.21 11.06
CA HIS A 105 3.16 -9.81 11.39
C HIS A 105 3.42 -8.31 11.31
N LEU A 106 2.40 -7.50 11.01
CA LEU A 106 2.56 -6.07 10.86
C LEU A 106 2.85 -5.43 12.23
N LYS A 107 4.05 -4.85 12.36
CA LYS A 107 4.51 -4.14 13.57
C LYS A 107 4.44 -2.63 13.42
N THR A 108 4.57 -2.11 12.20
CA THR A 108 4.65 -0.67 11.94
C THR A 108 3.72 -0.26 10.81
N LEU A 109 2.83 0.69 11.09
CA LEU A 109 1.98 1.34 10.10
C LEU A 109 2.19 2.87 10.16
N GLU A 110 2.72 3.43 9.08
CA GLU A 110 2.93 4.88 8.93
C GLU A 110 2.06 5.40 7.78
N LEU A 111 1.10 6.27 8.10
CA LEU A 111 0.20 6.93 7.15
C LEU A 111 0.43 8.45 7.22
N LEU A 112 1.01 8.99 6.16
CA LEU A 112 1.52 10.35 6.09
C LEU A 112 0.89 11.10 4.92
N TRP A 113 0.30 12.25 5.20
CA TRP A 113 -0.20 13.18 4.18
C TRP A 113 -1.17 12.53 3.17
N LEU A 114 -2.00 11.58 3.63
CA LEU A 114 -3.02 10.93 2.80
C LEU A 114 -4.32 11.75 2.85
N ARG A 115 -4.36 12.85 2.09
CA ARG A 115 -5.40 13.89 2.23
C ARG A 115 -6.81 13.38 1.92
N ASN A 116 -6.92 12.35 1.10
CA ASN A 116 -8.21 11.77 0.70
C ASN A 116 -8.61 10.50 1.47
N LEU A 117 -7.77 10.00 2.39
CA LEU A 117 -8.08 8.81 3.16
C LEU A 117 -9.23 9.09 4.12
N GLU A 118 -10.32 8.34 4.01
CA GLU A 118 -11.49 8.47 4.88
C GLU A 118 -11.52 7.41 5.98
N TYR A 119 -11.04 6.19 5.69
CA TYR A 119 -11.06 5.05 6.61
C TYR A 119 -9.79 4.20 6.48
N ILE A 120 -9.30 3.66 7.61
CA ILE A 120 -8.07 2.84 7.69
C ILE A 120 -8.34 1.36 7.40
N GLU A 121 -9.55 0.87 7.65
CA GLU A 121 -9.92 -0.53 7.45
C GLU A 121 -11.36 -0.63 6.93
N HIS A 122 -11.59 -1.54 5.98
CA HIS A 122 -12.93 -1.91 5.55
C HIS A 122 -13.53 -2.98 6.47
N LYS A 123 -14.69 -2.71 7.08
CA LYS A 123 -15.39 -3.70 7.92
C LYS A 123 -16.07 -4.73 7.03
N GLU A 124 -15.74 -6.02 7.16
CA GLU A 124 -16.50 -7.08 6.49
C GLU A 124 -17.95 -7.07 6.99
N ARG A 125 -18.89 -6.85 6.06
CA ARG A 125 -20.33 -7.07 6.32
C ARG A 125 -20.56 -8.58 6.41
N GLY A 126 -20.48 -9.14 7.61
CA GLY A 126 -20.72 -10.56 7.84
C GLY A 126 -20.05 -11.15 9.08
N ALA A 127 -19.09 -10.45 9.70
CA ALA A 127 -18.51 -10.85 10.97
C ALA A 127 -19.52 -10.59 12.12
N ILE A 128 -20.52 -11.47 12.19
CA ILE A 128 -21.30 -11.72 13.39
C ILE A 128 -20.36 -12.46 14.36
N GLU A 129 -20.38 -12.02 15.61
CA GLU A 129 -19.57 -12.49 16.74
C GLU A 129 -18.11 -12.01 16.75
N ILE A 130 -17.83 -11.20 17.77
CA ILE A 130 -16.48 -10.99 18.29
C ILE A 130 -16.01 -12.36 18.79
N THR A 131 -15.49 -13.18 17.88
CA THR A 131 -14.65 -14.31 18.22
C THR A 131 -13.22 -13.79 18.35
N GLU A 132 -12.38 -14.51 19.09
CA GLU A 132 -10.97 -14.19 19.34
C GLU A 132 -10.13 -13.98 18.05
N SER A 133 -10.70 -14.32 16.89
CA SER A 133 -10.21 -13.99 15.53
C SER A 133 -10.29 -12.50 15.17
N SER A 134 -10.93 -11.65 15.99
CA SER A 134 -11.10 -10.21 15.76
C SER A 134 -9.90 -9.36 16.26
N ILE A 135 -8.75 -9.96 16.56
CA ILE A 135 -7.55 -9.20 16.92
C ILE A 135 -6.94 -8.62 15.65
N PHE A 136 -7.52 -7.51 15.20
CA PHE A 136 -6.96 -6.67 14.14
C PHE A 136 -5.54 -6.28 14.55
N PHE A 137 -4.58 -6.54 13.67
CA PHE A 137 -3.18 -6.16 13.89
C PHE A 137 -2.57 -6.72 15.19
N ALA A 138 -2.65 -8.04 15.38
CA ALA A 138 -2.15 -8.72 16.58
C ALA A 138 -0.69 -8.39 16.97
N SER A 139 0.13 -7.94 16.01
CA SER A 139 1.55 -7.59 16.23
C SER A 139 1.86 -6.10 16.15
N LEU A 140 0.89 -5.20 16.02
CA LEU A 140 1.19 -3.79 15.77
C LEU A 140 1.74 -3.10 17.01
N GLU A 141 2.97 -2.62 16.89
CA GLU A 141 3.73 -1.98 17.95
C GLU A 141 3.79 -0.45 17.74
N THR A 142 3.72 0.00 16.48
CA THR A 142 3.88 1.42 16.12
C THR A 142 2.84 1.83 15.09
N LEU A 143 2.08 2.87 15.43
CA LEU A 143 1.13 3.52 14.55
C LEU A 143 1.49 5.01 14.46
N PHE A 144 1.73 5.49 13.24
CA PHE A 144 2.00 6.91 12.99
C PHE A 144 1.00 7.46 11.97
N LEU A 145 0.20 8.43 12.39
CA LEU A 145 -0.82 9.08 11.57
C LEU A 145 -0.54 10.58 11.54
N ASN A 146 -0.28 11.14 10.36
CA ASN A 146 -0.01 12.58 10.21
C ASN A 146 -0.61 13.12 8.92
N GLY A 147 -1.26 14.29 8.97
CA GLY A 147 -1.83 14.95 7.79
C GLY A 147 -2.91 14.14 7.06
N LEU A 148 -3.83 13.51 7.81
CA LEU A 148 -4.95 12.73 7.28
C LEU A 148 -6.25 13.56 7.33
N GLU A 149 -6.37 14.56 6.46
CA GLU A 149 -7.39 15.61 6.55
C GLU A 149 -8.84 15.12 6.48
N LYS A 150 -9.11 14.08 5.68
CA LYS A 150 -10.46 13.52 5.50
C LYS A 150 -10.73 12.28 6.34
N LEU A 151 -9.83 11.90 7.25
CA LEU A 151 -9.99 10.68 8.04
C LEU A 151 -11.21 10.81 8.96
N LYS A 152 -12.20 9.96 8.73
CA LYS A 152 -13.46 9.92 9.50
C LYS A 152 -13.39 8.94 10.66
N GLY A 153 -12.53 7.92 10.58
CA GLY A 153 -12.34 6.94 11.64
C GLY A 153 -11.59 5.72 11.15
N TRP A 154 -11.44 4.73 12.04
CA TRP A 154 -10.74 3.51 11.70
C TRP A 154 -11.54 2.63 10.73
N TRP A 155 -12.82 2.42 11.01
CA TRP A 155 -13.73 1.57 10.23
C TRP A 155 -14.85 2.39 9.60
N ARG A 156 -15.25 1.98 8.39
CA ARG A 156 -16.52 2.39 7.79
C ARG A 156 -17.65 1.56 8.42
N GLY A 157 -18.61 2.24 9.04
CA GLY A 157 -19.79 1.64 9.70
C GLY A 157 -20.77 0.99 8.74
#